data_AF-A0A965KTE5-F1
#
_entry.id   AF-A0A965KTE5-F1
#
_cell.length_a   1.000
_cell.length_b   1.000
_cell.length_c   1.000
_cell.angle_alpha   90.00
_cell.angle_beta   90.00
_cell.angle_gamma   90.00
#
_symmetry.space_group_name_H-M   'P 1'
#
loop_
_entity.id
_entity.type
_entity.pdbx_description
1 polymer ?
#
loop_
_entity_poly.entity_id
_entity_poly.type
_entity_poly.pdbx_seq_one_letter_code
_entity_poly.pdbx_strand_id
1 'polypeptide(L)'
;MASWRNWAGSVRANPTSLATPRTVEELQHLVRKTQPGRRIRMAGSGHSFTPIVPSNDVLLRPHDFGEGVGIDTARMIARIPAGMVLHDANQHLAAAGV
;
A
#
# COMPACT_ATOMS: atom_id res chain seq x y z
N MET A 1 18.65 7.63 -7.59
CA MET A 1 18.36 6.54 -6.63
C MET A 1 17.02 6.81 -5.98
N ALA A 2 16.16 5.81 -5.82
CA ALA A 2 14.90 5.98 -5.10
C ALA A 2 15.17 6.11 -3.60
N SER A 3 14.49 7.05 -2.94
CA SER A 3 14.59 7.24 -1.49
C SER A 3 13.19 7.22 -0.87
N TRP A 4 13.09 6.61 0.30
CA TRP A 4 11.89 6.60 1.11
C TRP A 4 12.23 6.94 2.56
N ARG A 5 11.33 7.67 3.22
CA ARG A 5 11.36 7.93 4.65
C ARG A 5 9.96 7.79 5.23
N ASN A 6 9.87 7.34 6.47
CA ASN A 6 8.62 7.43 7.23
C ASN A 6 8.28 8.91 7.52
N TRP A 7 7.05 9.18 7.95
CA TRP A 7 6.55 10.52 8.23
C TRP A 7 7.44 11.27 9.23
N ALA A 8 7.87 10.60 10.30
CA ALA A 8 8.74 11.17 11.33
C ALA A 8 10.20 11.40 10.87
N GLY A 9 10.61 10.85 9.73
CA GLY A 9 11.97 10.96 9.19
C GLY A 9 13.05 10.11 9.88
N SER A 10 12.68 9.37 10.94
CA SER A 10 13.56 8.51 11.73
C SER A 10 13.90 7.18 11.05
N VAL A 11 13.03 6.70 10.15
CA VAL A 11 13.21 5.44 9.43
C VAL A 11 13.33 5.74 7.94
N ARG A 12 14.35 5.16 7.28
CA ARG A 12 14.70 5.45 5.88
C ARG A 12 15.05 4.18 5.13
N ALA A 13 14.91 4.22 3.80
CA ALA A 13 15.34 3.16 2.91
C ALA A 13 15.77 3.72 1.55
N ASN A 14 16.71 3.04 0.91
CA ASN A 14 17.16 3.34 -0.45
C ASN A 14 16.94 2.11 -1.32
N PRO A 15 15.69 1.81 -1.72
CA PRO A 15 15.40 0.62 -2.49
C PRO A 15 16.02 0.70 -3.89
N THR A 16 16.49 -0.44 -4.40
CA THR A 16 16.85 -0.59 -5.82
C THR A 16 15.67 -0.36 -6.76
N SER A 17 14.43 -0.60 -6.31
CA SER A 17 13.21 -0.32 -7.08
C SER A 17 12.09 0.24 -6.21
N LEU A 18 11.45 1.32 -6.68
CA LEU A 18 10.26 1.90 -6.08
C LEU A 18 9.14 1.97 -7.13
N ALA A 19 8.00 1.31 -6.86
CA ALA A 19 6.88 1.25 -7.80
C ALA A 19 5.53 1.50 -7.13
N THR A 20 4.53 1.89 -7.92
CA THR A 20 3.14 2.09 -7.49
C THR A 20 2.23 1.26 -8.41
N PRO A 21 1.98 -0.02 -8.09
CA PRO A 21 1.04 -0.81 -8.88
C PRO A 21 -0.39 -0.30 -8.71
N ARG A 22 -1.14 -0.32 -9.80
CA ARG A 22 -2.55 0.10 -9.86
C ARG A 22 -3.51 -1.08 -9.85
N THR A 23 -3.10 -2.18 -10.48
CA THR A 23 -3.92 -3.39 -10.60
C THR A 23 -3.25 -4.61 -10.00
N VAL A 24 -4.04 -5.66 -9.79
CA VAL A 24 -3.53 -6.96 -9.31
C VAL A 24 -2.52 -7.53 -10.32
N GLU A 25 -2.74 -7.36 -11.62
CA GLU A 25 -1.87 -7.84 -12.68
C GLU A 25 -0.51 -7.13 -12.64
N GLU A 26 -0.50 -5.81 -12.45
CA GLU A 26 0.74 -5.05 -12.26
C GLU A 26 1.47 -5.52 -11.00
N LEU A 27 0.77 -5.69 -9.89
CA LEU A 27 1.36 -6.19 -8.66
C LEU A 27 1.95 -7.60 -8.84
N GLN A 28 1.22 -8.51 -9.48
CA GLN A 28 1.69 -9.86 -9.80
C GLN A 28 2.92 -9.82 -10.69
N HIS A 29 2.95 -8.95 -11.71
CA HIS A 29 4.12 -8.76 -12.56
C HIS A 29 5.33 -8.28 -11.75
N LEU A 30 5.15 -7.31 -10.84
CA LEU A 30 6.21 -6.82 -9.95
C LEU A 30 6.74 -7.92 -9.01
N VAL A 31 5.84 -8.78 -8.51
CA VAL A 31 6.23 -9.92 -7.67
C VAL A 31 7.03 -10.94 -8.48
N ARG A 32 6.53 -11.34 -9.66
CA ARG A 32 7.17 -12.36 -10.51
C ARG A 32 8.52 -11.92 -11.07
N LYS A 33 8.70 -10.63 -11.40
CA LYS A 33 9.97 -10.10 -11.91
C LYS A 33 11.04 -9.97 -10.81
N THR A 34 10.65 -10.02 -9.54
CA THR A 34 11.59 -9.87 -8.42
C THR A 34 12.39 -11.16 -8.25
N GLN A 35 13.72 -11.04 -8.30
CA GLN A 35 14.61 -12.20 -8.20
C GLN A 35 14.47 -12.91 -6.85
N PRO A 36 14.64 -14.24 -6.79
CA PRO A 36 14.73 -14.97 -5.53
C PRO A 36 15.74 -14.35 -4.56
N GLY A 37 15.41 -14.33 -3.27
CA GLY A 37 16.25 -13.73 -2.22
C GLY A 37 16.09 -12.22 -2.05
N ARG A 38 15.38 -11.51 -2.95
CA ARG A 38 15.05 -10.09 -2.80
C ARG A 38 13.80 -9.88 -1.96
N ARG A 39 13.80 -8.84 -1.12
CA ARG A 39 12.68 -8.49 -0.24
C ARG A 39 11.76 -7.45 -0.88
N ILE A 40 10.50 -7.81 -1.02
CA ILE A 40 9.42 -6.87 -1.39
C ILE A 40 8.77 -6.36 -0.11
N ARG A 41 8.59 -5.04 -0.02
CA ARG A 41 7.82 -4.39 1.05
C ARG A 41 6.81 -3.42 0.46
N MET A 42 5.69 -3.25 1.15
CA MET A 42 4.65 -2.27 0.82
C MET A 42 4.71 -1.12 1.82
N ALA A 43 4.92 0.09 1.34
CA ALA A 43 4.91 1.32 2.12
C ALA A 43 3.54 2.00 1.98
N GLY A 44 2.71 1.92 3.01
CA GLY A 44 1.50 2.74 3.14
C GLY A 44 1.85 4.21 3.41
N SER A 45 1.05 4.87 4.25
CA SER A 45 1.23 6.30 4.60
C SER A 45 2.51 6.62 5.39
N GLY A 46 3.26 5.59 5.84
CA GLY A 46 4.56 5.78 6.47
C GLY A 46 4.52 6.26 7.93
N HIS A 47 3.45 5.99 8.67
CA HIS A 47 3.31 6.40 10.08
C HIS A 47 3.93 5.43 11.11
N SER A 48 4.50 4.29 10.68
CA SER A 48 5.17 3.37 11.60
C SER A 48 6.53 3.90 12.03
N PHE A 49 6.81 3.80 13.33
CA PHE A 49 8.13 4.06 13.93
C PHE A 49 9.01 2.82 13.96
N THR A 50 8.40 1.62 13.92
CA THR A 50 9.15 0.36 13.80
C THR A 50 9.67 0.19 12.37
N PRO A 51 10.87 -0.37 12.16
CA PRO A 51 11.45 -0.55 10.83
C PRO A 51 10.84 -1.76 10.09
N ILE A 52 9.52 -1.82 10.00
CA ILE A 52 8.81 -2.89 9.29
C ILE A 52 8.85 -2.70 7.77
N VAL A 53 8.82 -1.43 7.30
CA VAL A 53 8.78 -1.07 5.88
C VAL A 53 10.14 -1.08 5.16
N PRO A 54 11.27 -0.63 5.77
CA PRO A 54 12.55 -0.52 5.06
C PRO A 54 12.97 -1.79 4.33
N SER A 55 13.29 -1.63 3.04
CA SER A 55 13.93 -2.62 2.20
C SER A 55 14.88 -1.90 1.25
N ASN A 56 16.10 -2.42 1.11
CA ASN A 56 17.04 -1.94 0.09
C ASN A 56 16.80 -2.63 -1.26
N ASP A 57 15.88 -3.59 -1.35
CA ASP A 57 15.52 -4.27 -2.58
C ASP A 57 14.33 -3.57 -3.26
N VAL A 58 13.11 -4.07 -3.09
CA VAL A 58 11.90 -3.56 -3.77
C VAL A 58 10.94 -2.96 -2.75
N LEU A 59 10.53 -1.73 -3.00
CA LEU A 59 9.51 -1.02 -2.24
C LEU A 59 8.32 -0.68 -3.15
N LEU A 60 7.12 -0.99 -2.68
CA LEU A 60 5.87 -0.73 -3.39
C LEU A 60 5.04 0.30 -2.63
N ARG A 61 4.22 1.08 -3.33
CA ARG A 61 3.26 2.02 -2.74
C ARG A 61 1.85 1.68 -3.22
N PRO A 62 0.85 1.60 -2.33
CA PRO A 62 -0.48 1.14 -2.71
C PRO A 62 -1.44 2.28 -3.09
N HIS A 63 -1.03 3.56 -3.09
CA HIS A 63 -1.97 4.70 -3.17
C HIS A 63 -2.90 4.70 -4.39
N ASP A 64 -2.48 4.11 -5.52
CA ASP A 64 -3.31 3.96 -6.72
C ASP A 64 -3.87 2.54 -6.90
N PHE A 65 -3.74 1.66 -5.89
CA PHE A 65 -4.01 0.22 -6.01
C PHE A 65 -5.48 -0.12 -5.73
N GLY A 66 -6.12 -0.71 -6.75
CA GLY A 66 -7.51 -1.19 -6.70
C GLY A 66 -8.53 -0.11 -7.06
N GLU A 67 -9.79 -0.53 -7.16
CA GLU A 67 -10.90 0.31 -7.61
C GLU A 67 -12.06 0.27 -6.62
N GLY A 68 -12.59 1.44 -6.28
CA GLY A 68 -13.87 1.64 -5.57
C GLY A 68 -13.95 1.02 -4.17
N VAL A 69 -15.04 1.33 -3.45
CA VAL A 69 -15.39 0.66 -2.20
C VAL A 69 -16.68 -0.13 -2.45
N GLY A 70 -16.63 -1.44 -2.20
CA GLY A 70 -17.83 -2.28 -2.22
C GLY A 70 -18.42 -2.38 -0.81
N ILE A 71 -19.69 -2.05 -0.63
CA ILE A 71 -20.37 -2.09 0.68
C ILE A 71 -21.61 -2.98 0.57
N ASP A 72 -21.65 -4.04 1.38
CA ASP A 72 -22.82 -4.89 1.58
C ASP A 72 -23.39 -4.59 2.97
N THR A 73 -24.44 -3.75 3.01
CA THR A 73 -25.08 -3.31 4.25
C THR A 73 -25.96 -4.39 4.87
N ALA A 74 -26.44 -5.38 4.10
CA ALA A 74 -27.18 -6.52 4.63
C ALA A 74 -26.27 -7.45 5.43
N ARG A 75 -25.01 -7.61 4.98
CA ARG A 75 -24.00 -8.46 5.64
C ARG A 75 -23.05 -7.70 6.56
N MET A 76 -23.11 -6.37 6.58
CA MET A 76 -22.17 -5.49 7.28
C MET A 76 -20.70 -5.74 6.90
N ILE A 77 -20.43 -5.85 5.60
CA ILE A 77 -19.08 -6.08 5.06
C ILE A 77 -18.73 -4.99 4.06
N ALA A 78 -17.55 -4.37 4.24
CA ALA A 78 -16.96 -3.46 3.27
C ALA A 78 -15.67 -4.06 2.67
N ARG A 79 -15.53 -3.96 1.36
CA ARG A 79 -14.30 -4.26 0.61
C ARG A 79 -13.65 -2.94 0.22
N ILE A 80 -12.49 -2.67 0.81
CA ILE A 80 -11.75 -1.41 0.64
C ILE A 80 -10.41 -1.71 -0.06
N PRO A 81 -9.98 -0.88 -1.02
CA PRO A 81 -8.67 -1.02 -1.64
C PRO A 81 -7.54 -0.82 -0.62
N ALA A 82 -6.50 -1.65 -0.70
CA ALA A 82 -5.44 -1.69 0.33
C ALA A 82 -4.65 -0.38 0.48
N GLY A 83 -4.71 0.51 -0.52
CA GLY A 83 -4.06 1.81 -0.49
C GLY A 83 -4.90 2.97 0.02
N MET A 84 -6.20 2.77 0.20
CA MET A 84 -7.12 3.83 0.61
C MET A 84 -6.79 4.26 2.04
N VAL A 85 -6.70 5.57 2.26
CA VAL A 85 -6.53 6.11 3.60
C VAL A 85 -7.82 5.96 4.40
N LEU A 86 -7.70 5.72 5.70
CA LEU A 86 -8.87 5.52 6.58
C LEU A 86 -9.86 6.70 6.53
N HIS A 87 -9.37 7.92 6.30
CA HIS A 87 -10.23 9.08 6.14
C HIS A 87 -11.24 8.90 5.00
N ASP A 88 -10.77 8.58 3.80
CA ASP A 88 -11.60 8.40 2.62
C ASP A 88 -12.50 7.16 2.77
N ALA A 89 -11.96 6.07 3.33
CA ALA A 89 -12.74 4.88 3.64
C ALA A 89 -13.95 5.20 4.53
N ASN A 90 -13.74 6.00 5.58
CA ASN A 90 -14.81 6.42 6.48
C ASN A 90 -15.85 7.31 5.78
N GLN A 91 -15.45 8.15 4.82
CA GLN A 91 -16.40 8.92 4.02
C GLN A 91 -17.32 8.02 3.18
N HIS A 92 -16.78 6.96 2.59
CA HIS A 92 -17.59 5.97 1.85
C HIS A 92 -18.58 5.22 2.75
N LEU A 93 -18.14 4.82 3.95
CA LEU A 93 -19.01 4.13 4.92
C LEU A 93 -20.14 5.05 5.41
N ALA A 94 -19.79 6.29 5.80
CA ALA A 94 -20.77 7.27 6.25
C ALA A 94 -21.82 7.58 5.16
N ALA A 95 -21.39 7.71 3.90
CA ALA A 95 -22.31 7.91 2.77
C ALA A 95 -23.27 6.72 2.54
N ALA A 96 -22.86 5.51 2.92
CA ALA A 96 -23.70 4.30 2.88
C ALA A 96 -24.54 4.10 4.16
N GLY A 97 -24.43 4.99 5.15
CA GLY A 97 -25.19 4.93 6.40
C GLY A 97 -24.71 3.88 7.40
N VAL A 98 -23.43 3.48 7.34
CA VAL A 98 -22.79 2.50 8.24
C VAL A 98 -21.56 3.06 8.94
#